data_AF-A0A2S3W4V3-F1
#
_entry.id   AF-A0A2S3W4V3-F1
#
_cell.length_a   1.000
_cell.length_b   1.000
_cell.length_c   1.000
_cell.angle_alpha   90.00
_cell.angle_beta   90.00
_cell.angle_gamma   90.00
#
_symmetry.space_group_name_H-M   'P 1'
#
loop_
_entity.id
_entity.type
_entity.pdbx_description
1 polymer ?
#
loop_
_entity_poly.entity_id
_entity_poly.type
_entity_poly.pdbx_seq_one_letter_code
_entity_poly.pdbx_strand_id
1 'polypeptide(L)'
;MTIQQGIRLHVDGMYGGYPHSVLRDAVLQGVACPSSEAELRAFGQIASPSPHLRITVMRPTGQGQQGSISARLFSREHFVIGERMSMSPLARSQSPFSVTSDVNLMMARLWDDLAARAGHGSAVIP
;
A
#
# COMPACT_ATOMS: atom_id res chain seq x y z
N MET A 1 8.98 19.80 -14.80
CA MET A 1 9.33 19.78 -13.36
C MET A 1 8.94 18.43 -12.81
N THR A 2 9.90 17.55 -12.54
CA THR A 2 9.66 16.26 -11.88
C THR A 2 9.45 16.52 -10.40
N ILE A 3 8.28 16.15 -9.89
CA ILE A 3 7.97 16.25 -8.46
C ILE A 3 8.86 15.21 -7.72
N GLN A 4 9.97 15.64 -7.12
CA GLN A 4 10.78 14.81 -6.21
C GLN A 4 10.15 14.77 -4.81
N GLN A 5 8.87 14.38 -4.72
CA GLN A 5 8.20 14.21 -3.43
C GLN A 5 8.11 12.72 -3.11
N GLY A 6 8.78 12.32 -2.03
CA GLY A 6 8.81 10.94 -1.56
C GLY A 6 7.66 10.61 -0.60
N ILE A 7 7.47 9.32 -0.39
CA ILE A 7 6.53 8.75 0.59
C ILE A 7 7.34 8.12 1.72
N ARG A 8 6.91 8.32 2.97
CA ARG A 8 7.45 7.56 4.10
C ARG A 8 6.69 6.24 4.23
N LEU A 9 7.32 5.13 3.84
CA LEU A 9 6.74 3.79 3.94
C LEU A 9 6.98 3.18 5.33
N HIS A 10 5.92 2.66 5.94
CA HIS A 10 5.94 1.85 7.16
C HIS A 10 5.43 0.46 6.81
N VAL A 11 6.24 -0.57 7.08
CA VAL A 11 5.87 -1.97 6.86
C VAL A 11 5.67 -2.66 8.20
N ASP A 12 4.43 -3.06 8.45
CA ASP A 12 4.01 -3.68 9.70
C ASP A 12 3.46 -5.09 9.49
N GLY A 13 3.33 -5.79 10.62
CA GLY A 13 2.68 -7.07 10.71
C GLY A 13 3.67 -8.23 10.69
N MET A 14 3.14 -9.41 10.40
CA MET A 14 3.90 -10.65 10.46
C MET A 14 3.57 -11.55 9.30
N TYR A 15 4.59 -12.27 8.83
CA TYR A 15 4.44 -13.31 7.84
C TYR A 15 4.93 -14.63 8.42
N GLY A 16 3.99 -15.47 8.87
CA GLY A 16 4.28 -16.68 9.63
C GLY A 16 5.39 -17.53 9.01
N GLY A 17 6.40 -17.88 9.82
CA GLY A 17 7.55 -18.68 9.39
C GLY A 17 8.70 -17.89 8.76
N TYR A 18 8.62 -16.56 8.66
CA TYR A 18 9.67 -15.72 8.07
C TYR A 18 10.01 -14.51 8.93
N PRO A 19 11.28 -14.04 8.93
CA PRO A 19 11.67 -12.79 9.58
C PRO A 19 10.96 -11.57 8.98
N HIS A 20 10.74 -10.54 9.81
CA HIS A 20 10.15 -9.27 9.35
C HIS A 20 10.96 -8.60 8.24
N SER A 21 12.29 -8.73 8.24
CA SER A 21 13.13 -8.18 7.17
C SER A 21 12.78 -8.74 5.79
N VAL A 22 12.54 -10.05 5.68
CA VAL A 22 12.17 -10.69 4.40
C VAL A 22 10.79 -10.22 3.94
N LEU A 23 9.85 -10.07 4.88
CA LEU A 23 8.54 -9.46 4.58
C LEU A 23 8.71 -8.02 4.09
N ARG A 24 9.53 -7.22 4.77
CA ARG A 24 9.79 -5.83 4.42
C ARG A 24 10.34 -5.71 3.01
N ASP A 25 11.30 -6.56 2.64
CA ASP A 25 11.92 -6.54 1.32
C ASP A 25 10.93 -6.94 0.22
N ALA A 26 10.08 -7.94 0.47
CA ALA A 26 9.00 -8.31 -0.46
C ALA A 26 7.98 -7.18 -0.64
N VAL A 27 7.58 -6.51 0.44
CA VAL A 27 6.69 -5.34 0.37
C VAL A 27 7.34 -4.21 -0.42
N LEU A 28 8.61 -3.87 -0.13
CA LEU A 28 9.35 -2.84 -0.85
C LEU A 28 9.40 -3.09 -2.36
N GLN A 29 9.57 -4.35 -2.76
CA GLN A 29 9.58 -4.74 -4.17
C GLN A 29 8.20 -4.63 -4.84
N GLY A 30 7.12 -4.71 -4.05
CA GLY A 30 5.74 -4.64 -4.55
C GLY A 30 5.16 -3.23 -4.60
N VAL A 31 5.70 -2.30 -3.81
CA VAL A 31 5.18 -0.92 -3.74
C VAL A 31 5.39 -0.20 -5.06
N ALA A 32 4.29 0.01 -5.79
CA ALA A 32 4.28 0.80 -7.02
C ALA A 32 4.05 2.28 -6.73
N CYS A 33 4.71 3.13 -7.52
CA CYS A 33 4.45 4.57 -7.56
C CYS A 33 3.19 4.88 -8.40
N PRO A 34 2.53 6.02 -8.15
CA PRO A 34 1.50 6.53 -9.07
C PRO A 34 2.12 6.76 -10.44
N SER A 35 1.39 6.41 -11.50
CA SER A 35 1.91 6.34 -12.87
C SER A 35 1.11 7.13 -13.89
N SER A 36 -0.22 7.20 -13.77
CA SER A 36 -1.05 8.00 -14.67
C SER A 36 -1.04 9.50 -14.30
N GLU A 37 -1.37 10.37 -15.25
CA GLU A 37 -1.46 11.81 -14.98
C GLU A 37 -2.48 12.15 -13.88
N ALA A 38 -3.59 11.40 -13.81
CA ALA A 38 -4.63 11.60 -12.81
C ALA A 38 -4.11 11.23 -11.40
N GLU A 39 -3.44 10.09 -11.27
CA GLU A 39 -2.80 9.66 -10.02
C GLU A 39 -1.71 10.63 -9.58
N LEU A 40 -0.84 11.05 -10.49
CA LEU A 40 0.24 12.00 -10.22
C LEU A 40 -0.31 13.36 -9.76
N ARG A 41 -1.38 13.84 -10.40
CA ARG A 41 -2.06 15.08 -10.00
C ARG A 41 -2.68 14.95 -8.61
N ALA A 42 -3.36 13.85 -8.32
CA ALA A 42 -3.97 13.61 -7.01
C ALA A 42 -2.91 13.49 -5.90
N PHE A 43 -1.83 12.75 -6.17
CA PHE A 43 -0.69 12.65 -5.28
C PHE A 43 -0.05 14.02 -5.00
N GLY A 44 0.11 14.86 -6.03
CA GLY A 44 0.65 16.22 -5.89
C GLY A 44 -0.11 17.11 -4.88
N GLN A 45 -1.39 16.82 -4.61
CA GLN A 45 -2.19 17.57 -3.62
C GLN A 45 -1.83 17.22 -2.17
N ILE A 46 -1.29 16.02 -1.94
CA ILE A 46 -0.99 15.48 -0.60
C ILE A 46 0.50 15.27 -0.34
N ALA A 47 1.33 15.57 -1.34
CA ALA A 47 2.74 15.21 -1.35
C ALA A 47 3.66 16.16 -0.56
N SER A 48 3.11 17.26 -0.03
CA SER A 48 3.80 18.18 0.90
C SER A 48 2.98 18.48 2.16
N PRO A 49 3.48 18.15 3.37
CA PRO A 49 4.70 17.37 3.63
C PRO A 49 4.58 15.93 3.11
N SER A 50 5.71 15.20 3.03
CA SER A 50 5.74 13.82 2.53
C SER A 50 4.69 12.94 3.23
N PRO A 51 3.77 12.30 2.49
CA PRO A 51 2.74 11.47 3.07
C PRO A 51 3.32 10.17 3.62
N HIS A 52 2.59 9.57 4.54
CA HIS A 52 2.94 8.31 5.18
C HIS A 52 2.09 7.20 4.58
N LEU A 53 2.74 6.17 4.06
CA LEU A 53 2.07 4.95 3.59
C LEU A 53 2.34 3.84 4.60
N ARG A 54 1.28 3.24 5.13
CA ARG A 54 1.37 2.13 6.06
C ARG A 54 0.85 0.87 5.38
N ILE A 55 1.72 -0.12 5.19
CA ILE A 55 1.35 -1.43 4.67
C ILE A 55 1.44 -2.43 5.81
N THR A 56 0.34 -3.13 6.06
CA THR A 56 0.25 -4.16 7.09
C THR A 56 -0.05 -5.50 6.44
N VAL A 57 0.81 -6.49 6.69
CA VAL A 57 0.68 -7.86 6.18
C VAL A 57 0.52 -8.80 7.36
N MET A 58 -0.55 -9.60 7.37
CA MET A 58 -0.83 -10.54 8.44
C MET A 58 -1.08 -11.93 7.89
N ARG A 59 -0.03 -12.77 7.84
CA ARG A 59 -0.16 -14.19 7.55
C ARG A 59 0.00 -14.98 8.84
N PRO A 60 -1.10 -15.47 9.44
CA PRO A 60 -1.02 -16.30 10.64
C PRO A 60 -0.41 -17.67 10.34
N THR A 61 0.27 -18.26 11.33
CA THR A 61 0.72 -19.65 11.29
C THR A 61 -0.43 -20.56 11.73
N GLY A 62 -1.16 -21.13 10.78
CA GLY A 62 -2.26 -22.06 11.06
C GLY A 62 -3.03 -22.46 9.79
N GLN A 63 -3.54 -23.69 9.73
CA GLN A 63 -4.38 -24.13 8.61
C GLN A 63 -5.71 -23.37 8.61
N GLY A 64 -6.21 -23.03 7.42
CA GLY A 64 -7.54 -22.44 7.23
C GLY A 64 -7.67 -20.94 7.50
N GLN A 65 -6.69 -20.28 8.11
CA GLN A 65 -6.75 -18.84 8.34
C GLN A 65 -6.39 -18.05 7.07
N GLN A 66 -7.30 -17.17 6.63
CA GLN A 66 -7.02 -16.25 5.53
C GLN A 66 -6.14 -15.11 6.05
N GLY A 67 -4.95 -14.97 5.48
CA GLY A 67 -4.12 -13.80 5.73
C GLY A 67 -4.76 -12.54 5.13
N SER A 68 -4.37 -11.37 5.63
CA SER A 68 -4.82 -10.09 5.09
C SER A 68 -3.67 -9.15 4.77
N ILE A 69 -3.88 -8.28 3.79
CA ILE A 69 -3.00 -7.18 3.45
C ILE A 69 -3.83 -5.90 3.46
N SER A 70 -3.27 -4.82 3.99
CA SER A 70 -3.89 -3.49 3.90
C SER A 70 -2.87 -2.40 3.68
N ALA A 71 -3.22 -1.39 2.89
CA ALA A 71 -2.48 -0.16 2.70
C ALA A 71 -3.31 1.01 3.22
N ARG A 72 -2.69 1.93 3.94
CA ARG A 72 -3.32 3.17 4.39
C ARG A 72 -2.40 4.33 4.09
N LEU A 73 -2.92 5.33 3.39
CA LEU A 73 -2.23 6.56 3.05
C LEU A 73 -2.69 7.66 4.00
N PHE A 74 -1.72 8.35 4.57
CA PHE A 74 -1.92 9.47 5.47
C PHE A 74 -1.19 10.69 4.92
N SER A 75 -1.80 11.86 5.01
CA SER A 75 -1.15 13.13 4.72
C SER A 75 -1.45 14.10 5.86
N ARG A 76 -0.43 14.81 6.33
CA ARG A 76 -0.56 15.75 7.47
C ARG A 76 -1.22 15.08 8.69
N GLU A 77 -0.86 13.83 8.96
CA GLU A 77 -1.43 12.99 10.05
C GLU A 77 -2.91 12.60 9.88
N HIS A 78 -3.56 13.01 8.79
CA HIS A 78 -4.94 12.64 8.48
C HIS A 78 -4.98 11.43 7.57
N PHE A 79 -5.93 10.53 7.82
CA PHE A 79 -6.23 9.43 6.92
C PHE A 79 -6.80 9.97 5.61
N VAL A 80 -6.15 9.64 4.50
CA VAL A 80 -6.57 10.03 3.15
C VAL A 80 -7.41 8.90 2.57
N ILE A 81 -6.80 7.74 2.39
CA ILE A 81 -7.44 6.59 1.76
C ILE A 81 -6.77 5.30 2.22
N GLY A 82 -7.44 4.17 2.06
CA GLY A 82 -6.85 2.89 2.39
C GLY A 82 -7.59 1.75 1.72
N GLU A 83 -6.81 0.73 1.40
CA GLU A 83 -7.24 -0.51 0.77
C GLU A 83 -7.02 -1.68 1.72
N ARG A 84 -7.89 -2.69 1.65
CA ARG A 84 -7.74 -3.95 2.37
C ARG A 84 -8.22 -5.10 1.50
N MET A 85 -7.40 -6.13 1.43
CA MET A 85 -7.73 -7.36 0.72
C MET A 85 -7.30 -8.60 1.49
N SER A 86 -7.97 -9.71 1.22
CA SER A 86 -7.49 -11.04 1.64
C SER A 86 -6.26 -11.41 0.81
N MET A 87 -5.31 -12.10 1.44
CA MET A 87 -4.14 -12.64 0.74
C MET A 87 -4.56 -13.63 -0.34
N SER A 88 -3.84 -13.59 -1.46
CA SER A 88 -3.99 -14.59 -2.51
C SER A 88 -3.66 -16.00 -2.00
N PRO A 89 -4.19 -17.06 -2.64
CA PRO A 89 -3.83 -18.46 -2.32
C PRO A 89 -2.32 -18.73 -2.35
N LEU A 90 -1.59 -18.06 -3.25
CA LEU A 90 -0.14 -18.17 -3.35
C LEU A 90 0.55 -17.53 -2.14
N ALA A 91 0.21 -16.28 -1.82
CA ALA A 91 0.71 -15.60 -0.62
C ALA A 91 0.30 -16.29 0.69
N ARG A 92 -0.69 -17.19 0.68
CA ARG A 92 -1.04 -18.04 1.83
C ARG A 92 -0.15 -19.27 1.98
N SER A 93 0.42 -19.80 0.91
CA SER A 93 1.11 -21.10 0.91
C SER A 93 2.60 -21.04 0.64
N GLN A 94 3.13 -19.90 0.19
CA GLN A 94 4.50 -19.78 -0.31
C GLN A 94 5.36 -18.79 0.48
N SER A 95 6.51 -18.45 -0.11
CA SER A 95 7.48 -17.47 0.36
C SER A 95 6.88 -16.05 0.41
N PRO A 96 7.38 -15.15 1.29
CA PRO A 96 6.97 -13.75 1.35
C PRO A 96 7.01 -13.03 0.00
N PHE A 97 7.86 -13.43 -0.95
CA PHE A 97 7.88 -12.85 -2.31
C PHE A 97 6.55 -13.01 -3.06
N SER A 98 5.69 -13.95 -2.69
CA SER A 98 4.34 -14.05 -3.27
C SER A 98 3.42 -12.89 -2.84
N VAL A 99 3.74 -12.19 -1.74
CA VAL A 99 3.03 -10.98 -1.29
C VAL A 99 3.31 -9.79 -2.21
N THR A 100 4.41 -9.80 -2.95
CA THR A 100 4.80 -8.71 -3.87
C THR A 100 3.69 -8.40 -4.88
N SER A 101 3.08 -9.42 -5.49
CA SER A 101 1.98 -9.23 -6.45
C SER A 101 0.71 -8.69 -5.78
N ASP A 102 0.38 -9.16 -4.58
CA ASP A 102 -0.78 -8.66 -3.82
C ASP A 102 -0.58 -7.19 -3.42
N VAL A 103 0.64 -6.82 -2.99
CA VAL A 103 1.01 -5.43 -2.69
C VAL A 103 0.94 -4.56 -3.93
N ASN A 104 1.46 -5.03 -5.07
CA ASN A 104 1.43 -4.30 -6.32
C ASN A 104 -0.01 -4.00 -6.77
N LEU A 105 -0.88 -5.01 -6.76
CA LEU A 105 -2.29 -4.85 -7.07
C LEU A 105 -2.99 -3.88 -6.11
N MET A 106 -2.71 -4.00 -4.81
CA MET A 106 -3.27 -3.11 -3.80
C MET A 106 -2.80 -1.66 -4.00
N MET A 107 -1.54 -1.44 -4.37
CA MET A 107 -1.04 -0.11 -4.67
C MET A 107 -1.70 0.50 -5.91
N ALA A 108 -1.90 -0.29 -6.97
CA ALA A 108 -2.61 0.16 -8.16
C ALA A 108 -4.03 0.66 -7.81
N ARG A 109 -4.80 -0.14 -7.05
CA ARG A 109 -6.14 0.24 -6.58
C ARG A 109 -6.12 1.50 -5.72
N LEU A 110 -5.19 1.58 -4.76
CA LEU A 110 -5.05 2.74 -3.89
C LEU A 110 -4.82 4.04 -4.67
N TRP A 111 -4.01 3.97 -5.74
CA TRP A 111 -3.75 5.12 -6.61
C TRP A 111 -4.95 5.47 -7.49
N ASP A 112 -5.60 4.47 -8.08
CA ASP A 112 -6.83 4.66 -8.86
C ASP A 112 -7.92 5.33 -8.02
N ASP A 113 -8.14 4.86 -6.79
CA ASP A 113 -9.16 5.42 -5.90
C ASP A 113 -8.80 6.83 -5.42
N LEU A 114 -7.51 7.11 -5.20
CA LEU A 114 -7.03 8.46 -4.90
C LEU A 114 -7.31 9.42 -6.07
N ALA A 115 -7.04 8.97 -7.30
CA ALA A 115 -7.31 9.74 -8.51
C ALA A 115 -8.82 10.00 -8.70
N ALA A 116 -9.65 8.97 -8.50
CA ALA A 116 -11.10 9.08 -8.58
C ALA A 116 -11.65 10.08 -7.54
N ARG A 117 -11.16 10.02 -6.30
CA ARG A 117 -11.56 10.94 -5.24
C ARG A 117 -11.23 12.40 -5.57
N ALA A 118 -10.02 12.65 -6.10
CA ALA A 118 -9.62 13.98 -6.54
C ALA A 118 -10.43 14.47 -7.75
N GLY A 119 -10.79 13.57 -8.68
CA GLY A 119 -11.58 13.87 -9.87
C GLY A 119 -13.03 14.29 -9.56
N HIS A 120 -13.62 13.77 -8.48
CA HIS A 120 -14.97 14.14 -8.04
C HIS A 120 -15.05 15.47 -7.28
N GLY A 121 -13.94 16.24 -7.21
CA GLY A 121 -13.90 17.52 -6.49
C GLY A 121 -14.01 17.37 -4.96
N SER A 122 -13.89 16.16 -4.44
CA SER A 122 -13.87 15.90 -3.00
C SER A 122 -12.51 16.27 -2.44
N ALA A 123 -12.49 16.87 -1.24
CA ALA A 123 -11.23 17.15 -0.57
C ALA A 123 -10.47 15.84 -0.33
N VAL A 124 -9.24 15.76 -0.85
CA VAL A 124 -8.39 14.57 -0.73
C VAL A 124 -8.01 14.34 0.74
N ILE A 125 -7.78 15.42 1.49
CA ILE A 125 -7.67 15.40 2.95
C ILE A 125 -9.04 15.78 3.53
N PRO A 126 -9.61 15.00 4.47
CA PRO A 126 -10.86 15.33 5.16
C PRO A 126 -10.84 16.67 5.90
#